data_AF-A0A0W0SBS3-F1
#
_entry.id   AF-A0A0W0SBS3-F1
#
_cell.length_a   1.000
_cell.length_b   1.000
_cell.length_c   1.000
_cell.angle_alpha   90.00
_cell.angle_beta   90.00
_cell.angle_gamma   90.00
#
_symmetry.space_group_name_H-M   'P 1'
#
loop_
_entity.id
_entity.type
_entity.pdbx_description
1 polymer ?
#
loop_
_entity_poly.entity_id
_entity_poly.type
_entity_poly.pdbx_seq_one_letter_code
_entity_poly.pdbx_strand_id
1 'polypeptide(L)'
;MFHKILQATFAILCFSLGWSAQAAQDLMIINSSDQIAEARVFNYDCLDTDSCSIAPGTSISISQATMNSLCIESPEKCEIKLGVAPIIAAIGVGVYHTEQGLLYVAGSRWTGYSARQLASNVIEIYKTNKIDEVH
;
A
#
# COMPACT_ATOMS: atom_id res chain seq x y z
N MET A 1 13.45 10.08 58.30
CA MET A 1 13.38 9.06 57.23
C MET A 1 12.16 9.29 56.32
N PHE A 2 11.89 10.54 55.91
CA PHE A 2 10.67 10.93 55.16
C PHE A 2 10.93 12.16 54.27
N HIS A 3 12.09 12.23 53.61
CA HIS A 3 12.44 13.37 52.75
C HIS A 3 13.15 12.98 51.43
N LYS A 4 13.32 11.68 51.16
CA LYS A 4 13.96 11.20 49.93
C LYS A 4 13.02 10.49 48.95
N ILE A 5 11.72 10.43 49.25
CA ILE A 5 10.73 9.73 48.40
C ILE A 5 9.99 10.69 47.45
N LEU A 6 10.13 12.02 47.63
CA LEU A 6 9.34 13.01 46.90
C LEU A 6 10.03 13.58 45.64
N GLN A 7 11.26 13.17 45.31
CA GLN A 7 11.97 13.61 44.09
C GLN A 7 11.93 12.59 42.95
N ALA A 8 11.35 11.40 43.15
CA ALA A 8 11.34 10.32 42.15
C ALA A 8 10.02 10.20 41.36
N THR A 9 9.05 11.11 41.56
CA THR A 9 7.72 11.01 40.93
C THR A 9 7.44 12.07 39.87
N PHE A 10 8.32 13.06 39.65
CA PHE A 10 8.06 14.16 38.70
C PHE A 10 8.77 14.01 37.34
N ALA A 11 9.53 12.94 37.11
CA ALA A 11 10.26 12.70 35.87
C ALA A 11 9.73 11.49 35.06
N ILE A 12 8.51 11.01 35.35
CA ILE A 12 7.89 9.86 34.67
C ILE A 12 6.48 10.23 34.18
N LEU A 13 6.30 11.41 33.59
CA LEU A 13 4.99 11.87 33.11
C LEU A 13 5.03 12.60 31.75
N CYS A 14 6.12 12.46 30.98
CA CYS A 14 6.18 12.97 29.59
C CYS A 14 6.60 11.93 28.54
N PHE A 15 6.82 10.66 28.90
CA PHE A 15 7.14 9.61 27.92
C PHE A 15 5.94 8.81 27.41
N SER A 16 4.72 9.07 27.92
CA SER A 16 3.52 8.30 27.55
C SER A 16 2.61 8.97 26.53
N LEU A 17 3.07 10.02 25.84
CA LEU A 17 2.35 10.61 24.69
C LEU A 17 3.14 10.45 23.40
N GLY A 18 3.75 9.27 23.22
CA GLY A 18 4.03 8.73 21.89
C GLY A 18 2.73 8.32 21.21
N TRP A 19 1.75 9.24 21.11
CA TRP A 19 0.74 9.14 20.06
C TRP A 19 1.49 9.47 18.78
N SER A 20 2.08 8.46 18.15
CA SER A 20 2.23 8.52 16.72
C SER A 20 0.81 8.60 16.16
N ALA A 21 0.31 9.81 15.96
CA ALA A 21 -0.67 10.01 14.92
C ALA A 21 0.10 9.72 13.64
N GLN A 22 0.13 8.46 13.19
CA GLN A 22 0.49 8.17 11.81
C GLN A 22 -0.50 9.00 10.98
N ALA A 23 -0.02 10.12 10.44
CA ALA A 23 -0.82 10.93 9.56
C ALA A 23 -1.29 10.00 8.44
N ALA A 24 -2.58 10.02 8.18
CA ALA A 24 -3.18 9.55 6.94
C ALA A 24 -2.26 9.78 5.74
N GLN A 25 -1.74 8.72 5.12
CA GLN A 25 -0.93 8.84 3.90
C GLN A 25 -1.72 8.28 2.72
N ASP A 26 -1.68 9.03 1.62
CA ASP A 26 -2.23 8.58 0.35
C ASP A 26 -1.52 7.31 -0.12
N LEU A 27 -2.28 6.42 -0.76
CA LEU A 27 -1.73 5.25 -1.42
C LEU A 27 -1.14 5.67 -2.77
N MET A 28 0.16 5.50 -2.93
CA MET A 28 0.86 5.71 -4.19
C MET A 28 1.09 4.38 -4.91
N ILE A 29 0.77 4.33 -6.20
CA ILE A 29 1.07 3.18 -7.06
C ILE A 29 1.98 3.67 -8.19
N ILE A 30 3.20 3.14 -8.21
CA ILE A 30 4.25 3.47 -9.18
C ILE A 30 4.29 2.39 -10.25
N ASN A 31 4.33 2.79 -11.51
CA ASN A 31 4.58 1.88 -12.62
C ASN A 31 6.00 2.07 -13.16
N SER A 32 6.91 1.20 -12.74
CA SER A 32 8.28 1.12 -13.27
C SER A 32 8.43 0.06 -14.38
N SER A 33 7.34 -0.59 -14.76
CA SER A 33 7.32 -1.53 -15.89
C SER A 33 7.35 -0.81 -17.24
N ASP A 34 7.51 -1.58 -18.31
CA ASP A 34 7.46 -1.11 -19.70
C ASP A 34 6.05 -1.24 -20.33
N GLN A 35 5.03 -1.53 -19.52
CA GLN A 35 3.64 -1.69 -19.95
C GLN A 35 2.72 -0.71 -19.25
N ILE A 36 1.55 -0.44 -19.85
CA ILE A 36 0.46 0.22 -19.13
C ILE A 36 0.04 -0.72 -17.99
N ALA A 37 0.09 -0.20 -16.78
CA ALA A 37 -0.33 -0.91 -15.58
C ALA A 37 -1.75 -0.51 -15.18
N GLU A 38 -2.38 -1.37 -14.40
CA GLU A 38 -3.74 -1.18 -13.92
C GLU A 38 -3.81 -1.48 -12.43
N ALA A 39 -4.56 -0.66 -11.70
CA ALA A 39 -4.92 -0.92 -10.31
C ALA A 39 -6.43 -0.86 -10.13
N ARG A 40 -6.98 -1.82 -9.39
CA ARG A 40 -8.41 -1.88 -9.04
C ARG A 40 -8.56 -2.12 -7.54
N VAL A 41 -9.34 -1.27 -6.89
CA VAL A 41 -9.74 -1.42 -5.48
C VAL A 41 -11.25 -1.67 -5.48
N PHE A 42 -11.68 -2.90 -5.21
CA PHE A 42 -13.08 -3.32 -5.37
C PHE A 42 -13.70 -2.86 -6.72
N ASN A 43 -14.71 -1.99 -6.67
CA ASN A 43 -15.40 -1.40 -7.83
C ASN A 43 -15.00 0.07 -8.05
N TYR A 44 -13.87 0.51 -7.47
CA TYR A 44 -13.41 1.86 -7.70
C TYR A 44 -13.00 2.03 -9.14
N ASP A 45 -13.82 2.81 -9.82
CA ASP A 45 -13.57 3.27 -11.15
C ASP A 45 -12.82 4.60 -11.07
N CYS A 46 -11.72 4.71 -11.81
CA CYS A 46 -11.02 5.97 -12.03
C CYS A 46 -11.87 6.81 -13.01
N LEU A 47 -13.08 7.16 -12.56
CA LEU A 47 -14.14 7.95 -13.17
C LEU A 47 -14.85 7.41 -14.43
N ASP A 48 -14.34 6.47 -15.23
CA ASP A 48 -15.08 5.97 -16.43
C ASP A 48 -14.59 4.62 -17.04
N THR A 49 -13.59 3.92 -16.48
CA THR A 49 -12.83 2.85 -17.20
C THR A 49 -12.62 1.52 -16.46
N ASP A 50 -13.37 1.20 -15.40
CA ASP A 50 -13.26 0.01 -14.54
C ASP A 50 -11.86 -0.29 -13.94
N SER A 51 -10.87 0.60 -14.11
CA SER A 51 -9.49 0.45 -13.62
C SER A 51 -8.72 1.77 -13.70
N CYS A 52 -7.81 1.99 -12.75
CA CYS A 52 -6.89 3.12 -12.78
C CYS A 52 -5.68 2.77 -13.66
N SER A 53 -5.71 3.22 -14.92
CA SER A 53 -4.60 3.04 -15.85
C SER A 53 -3.41 3.92 -15.48
N ILE A 54 -2.20 3.33 -15.47
CA ILE A 54 -0.96 3.98 -15.07
C ILE A 54 0.06 3.79 -16.20
N ALA A 55 0.43 4.89 -16.87
CA ALA A 55 1.42 4.84 -17.95
C ALA A 55 2.81 4.40 -17.44
N PRO A 56 3.67 3.82 -18.30
CA PRO A 56 5.06 3.52 -17.94
C PRO A 56 5.81 4.74 -17.40
N GLY A 57 6.55 4.55 -16.31
CA GLY A 57 7.36 5.59 -15.68
C GLY A 57 6.57 6.64 -14.89
N THR A 58 5.26 6.46 -14.71
CA THR A 58 4.41 7.37 -13.94
C THR A 58 3.86 6.72 -12.67
N SER A 59 3.13 7.51 -11.89
CA SER A 59 2.48 7.06 -10.66
C SER A 59 1.11 7.70 -10.51
N ILE A 60 0.22 7.02 -9.78
CA ILE A 60 -1.04 7.59 -9.29
C ILE A 60 -1.01 7.70 -7.76
N SER A 61 -1.81 8.62 -7.22
CA SER A 61 -2.05 8.77 -5.80
C SER A 61 -3.54 8.64 -5.53
N ILE A 62 -3.92 7.74 -4.61
CA ILE A 62 -5.30 7.55 -4.16
C ILE A 62 -5.37 8.09 -2.74
N SER A 63 -6.20 9.12 -2.54
CA SER A 63 -6.28 9.79 -1.23
C SER A 63 -6.71 8.82 -0.13
N GLN A 64 -6.25 9.03 1.10
CA GLN A 64 -6.69 8.18 2.21
C GLN A 64 -8.23 8.23 2.40
N ALA A 65 -8.86 9.39 2.17
CA ALA A 65 -10.32 9.51 2.22
C ALA A 65 -11.01 8.63 1.16
N THR A 66 -10.45 8.58 -0.05
CA THR A 66 -10.91 7.69 -1.11
C THR A 66 -10.72 6.24 -0.70
N MET A 67 -9.54 5.84 -0.22
CA MET A 67 -9.29 4.47 0.25
C MET A 67 -10.26 4.07 1.36
N ASN A 68 -10.49 4.93 2.35
CA ASN A 68 -11.43 4.65 3.44
C ASN A 68 -12.86 4.45 2.94
N SER A 69 -13.29 5.24 1.94
CA SER A 69 -14.60 5.09 1.31
C SER A 69 -14.73 3.76 0.56
N LEU A 70 -13.71 3.39 -0.22
CA LEU A 70 -13.69 2.16 -1.01
C LEU A 70 -13.59 0.90 -0.18
N CYS A 71 -12.89 0.99 0.94
CA CYS A 71 -12.65 -0.12 1.84
C CYS A 71 -13.71 -0.21 2.95
N ILE A 72 -14.80 0.56 2.89
CA ILE A 72 -15.79 0.63 3.98
C ILE A 72 -16.44 -0.73 4.30
N GLU A 73 -16.64 -1.57 3.29
CA GLU A 73 -17.23 -2.91 3.45
C GLU A 73 -16.22 -3.93 4.01
N SER A 74 -14.92 -3.65 3.95
CA SER A 74 -13.84 -4.52 4.41
C SER A 74 -12.64 -3.71 4.90
N PRO A 75 -12.79 -2.94 5.99
CA PRO A 75 -11.79 -1.95 6.42
C PRO A 75 -10.51 -2.59 6.93
N GLU A 76 -10.58 -3.84 7.39
CA GLU A 76 -9.43 -4.59 7.90
C GLU A 76 -8.63 -5.31 6.79
N LYS A 77 -9.26 -5.57 5.63
CA LYS A 77 -8.71 -6.38 4.54
C LYS A 77 -9.26 -5.95 3.18
N CYS A 78 -8.86 -4.75 2.75
CA CYS A 78 -9.24 -4.20 1.47
C CYS A 78 -8.25 -4.64 0.38
N GLU A 79 -8.72 -5.35 -0.65
CA GLU A 79 -7.85 -5.87 -1.71
C GLU A 79 -7.65 -4.85 -2.83
N ILE A 80 -6.39 -4.73 -3.27
CA ILE A 80 -5.95 -3.92 -4.41
C ILE A 80 -5.40 -4.89 -5.45
N LYS A 81 -6.12 -5.10 -6.55
CA LYS A 81 -5.67 -5.95 -7.66
C LYS A 81 -4.81 -5.13 -8.62
N LEU A 82 -3.68 -5.69 -9.00
CA LEU A 82 -2.66 -5.05 -9.83
C LEU A 82 -2.48 -5.85 -11.12
N GLY A 83 -2.47 -5.17 -12.25
CA GLY A 83 -2.41 -5.74 -13.59
C GLY A 83 -1.48 -4.97 -14.52
N VAL A 84 -1.25 -5.51 -15.71
CA VAL A 84 -0.67 -4.82 -16.85
C VAL A 84 -1.42 -5.23 -18.12
N ALA A 85 -1.55 -4.31 -19.08
CA ALA A 85 -2.36 -4.50 -20.28
C ALA A 85 -2.18 -5.84 -21.04
N PRO A 86 -0.97 -6.41 -21.21
CA PRO A 86 -0.82 -7.68 -21.92
C PRO A 86 -1.22 -8.92 -21.10
N ILE A 87 -1.57 -8.78 -19.82
CA ILE A 87 -1.86 -9.90 -18.91
C ILE A 87 -3.25 -9.75 -18.32
N ILE A 88 -4.13 -10.68 -18.68
CA ILE A 88 -5.52 -10.73 -18.22
C ILE A 88 -5.62 -11.04 -16.71
N ALA A 89 -4.61 -11.74 -16.15
CA ALA A 89 -4.56 -12.10 -14.75
C ALA A 89 -3.91 -11.01 -13.87
N ALA A 90 -4.27 -10.97 -12.59
CA ALA A 90 -3.56 -10.14 -11.62
C ALA A 90 -2.09 -10.56 -11.53
N ILE A 91 -1.19 -9.57 -11.63
CA ILE A 91 0.26 -9.75 -11.41
C ILE A 91 0.65 -9.44 -9.96
N GLY A 92 -0.28 -8.93 -9.17
CA GLY A 92 -0.14 -8.80 -7.73
C GLY A 92 -1.44 -8.43 -7.04
N VAL A 93 -1.49 -8.67 -5.74
CA VAL A 93 -2.60 -8.27 -4.86
C VAL A 93 -2.02 -7.60 -3.62
N GLY A 94 -2.38 -6.34 -3.42
CA GLY A 94 -2.13 -5.60 -2.19
C GLY A 94 -3.27 -5.79 -1.19
N VAL A 95 -2.95 -5.86 0.09
CA VAL A 95 -3.94 -5.80 1.18
C VAL A 95 -3.74 -4.52 1.97
N TYR A 96 -4.81 -3.74 2.07
CA TYR A 96 -4.84 -2.43 2.72
C TYR A 96 -5.78 -2.44 3.92
N HIS A 97 -5.35 -1.77 4.98
CA HIS A 97 -6.11 -1.49 6.20
C HIS A 97 -6.23 0.02 6.37
N THR A 98 -7.42 0.53 6.64
CA THR A 98 -7.69 1.98 6.67
C THR A 98 -6.83 2.76 7.68
N GLU A 99 -6.53 2.15 8.82
CA GLU A 99 -5.69 2.75 9.87
C GLU A 99 -4.17 2.46 9.71
N GLN A 100 -3.79 1.34 9.09
CA GLN A 100 -2.39 0.88 9.06
C GLN A 100 -1.72 1.06 7.70
N GLY A 101 -2.50 1.35 6.66
CA GLY A 101 -2.04 1.37 5.27
C GLY A 101 -1.92 -0.04 4.68
N LEU A 102 -0.99 -0.21 3.76
CA LEU A 102 -0.63 -1.50 3.14
C LEU A 102 -0.02 -2.45 4.18
N LEU A 103 -0.68 -3.58 4.36
CA LEU A 103 -0.19 -4.67 5.19
C LEU A 103 0.85 -5.52 4.44
N TYR A 104 0.55 -5.87 3.19
CA TYR A 104 1.46 -6.58 2.30
C TYR A 104 1.04 -6.45 0.83
N VAL A 105 1.97 -6.77 -0.08
CA VAL A 105 1.70 -6.98 -1.51
C VAL A 105 2.24 -8.35 -1.92
N ALA A 106 1.36 -9.22 -2.38
CA ALA A 106 1.72 -10.52 -2.95
C ALA A 106 1.87 -10.38 -4.47
N GLY A 107 3.10 -10.42 -4.97
CA GLY A 107 3.40 -10.36 -6.40
C GLY A 107 3.45 -11.74 -7.08
N SER A 108 3.12 -11.78 -8.37
CA SER A 108 3.25 -12.95 -9.23
C SER A 108 4.72 -13.25 -9.53
N ARG A 109 5.06 -14.53 -9.64
CA ARG A 109 6.37 -15.01 -10.11
C ARG A 109 6.33 -15.53 -11.55
N TRP A 110 5.15 -15.64 -12.15
CA TRP A 110 4.94 -16.43 -13.36
C TRP A 110 4.73 -15.60 -14.63
N THR A 111 4.55 -14.30 -14.50
CA THR A 111 3.98 -13.45 -15.56
C THR A 111 5.00 -12.57 -16.28
N GLY A 112 6.28 -12.55 -15.88
CA GLY A 112 7.27 -11.59 -16.44
C GLY A 112 7.09 -10.17 -15.92
N TYR A 113 6.10 -9.96 -15.05
CA TYR A 113 5.74 -8.74 -14.35
C TYR A 113 5.26 -9.11 -12.97
N SER A 114 5.45 -8.22 -12.00
CA SER A 114 5.07 -8.44 -10.62
C SER A 114 4.78 -7.11 -9.93
N ALA A 115 4.36 -7.20 -8.67
CA ALA A 115 4.23 -6.04 -7.81
C ALA A 115 4.86 -6.29 -6.44
N ARG A 116 5.31 -5.21 -5.80
CA ARG A 116 5.87 -5.25 -4.45
C ARG A 116 5.50 -4.02 -3.65
N GLN A 117 5.58 -4.15 -2.35
CA GLN A 117 5.45 -3.02 -1.44
C GLN A 117 6.82 -2.36 -1.23
N LEU A 118 6.89 -1.04 -1.38
CA LEU A 118 8.08 -0.25 -1.09
C LEU A 118 7.99 0.46 0.27
N ALA A 119 6.78 0.82 0.68
CA ALA A 119 6.48 1.43 1.98
C ALA A 119 5.04 1.08 2.41
N SER A 120 4.61 1.49 3.60
CA SER A 120 3.24 1.27 4.12
C SER A 120 2.15 1.91 3.25
N ASN A 121 2.49 2.70 2.26
CA ASN A 121 1.54 3.37 1.36
C ASN A 121 2.04 3.42 -0.09
N VAL A 122 3.08 2.64 -0.45
CA VAL A 122 3.65 2.66 -1.80
C VAL A 122 3.72 1.25 -2.36
N ILE A 123 3.05 1.05 -3.51
CA ILE A 123 3.14 -0.16 -4.34
C ILE A 123 3.95 0.17 -5.59
N GLU A 124 4.83 -0.73 -5.99
CA GLU A 124 5.49 -0.70 -7.29
C GLU A 124 5.04 -1.88 -8.15
N ILE A 125 4.65 -1.59 -9.39
CA ILE A 125 4.46 -2.55 -10.48
C ILE A 125 5.70 -2.51 -11.37
N TYR A 126 6.33 -3.67 -11.60
CA TYR A 126 7.62 -3.76 -12.29
C TYR A 126 7.68 -4.98 -13.22
N LYS A 127 8.55 -4.90 -14.24
CA LYS A 127 8.90 -6.03 -15.10
C LYS A 127 9.88 -6.95 -14.38
N THR A 128 9.64 -8.25 -14.40
CA THR A 128 10.59 -9.23 -13.86
C THR A 128 11.57 -9.66 -14.94
N ASN A 129 12.86 -9.67 -14.61
CA ASN A 129 13.86 -10.31 -15.45
C ASN A 129 13.67 -11.82 -15.26
N LYS A 130 12.93 -12.50 -16.14
CA LYS A 130 12.88 -13.97 -16.17
C LYS A 130 14.19 -14.54 -16.70
N ILE A 131 15.26 -14.41 -15.93
CA ILE A 131 16.48 -15.23 -15.94
C ILE A 131 16.93 -15.19 -14.46
N ASP A 132 17.13 -16.35 -13.83
CA ASP A 132 17.68 -16.56 -12.47
C ASP A 132 16.79 -17.30 -11.44
N GLU A 133 15.77 -18.06 -11.87
CA GLU A 133 15.19 -19.13 -11.00
C GLU A 133 14.97 -20.43 -11.79
N VAL A 134 16.08 -21.00 -12.29
CA VAL A 134 16.20 -22.45 -12.55
C VAL A 134 17.57 -22.88 -12.02
N HIS A 135 17.66 -23.05 -10.71
CA HIS A 135 18.72 -23.84 -10.07
C HIS A 135 18.10 -24.70 -8.98
#